data_AF-A0AAQ4FS53-F1
#
_entry.id   AF-A0AAQ4FS53-F1
#
_cell.length_a   1.000
_cell.length_b   1.000
_cell.length_c   1.000
_cell.angle_alpha   90.00
_cell.angle_beta   90.00
_cell.angle_gamma   90.00
#
_symmetry.space_group_name_H-M   'P 1'
#
loop_
_entity.id
_entity.type
_entity.pdbx_description
1 polymer ?
#
loop_
_entity_poly.entity_id
_entity_poly.type
_entity_poly.pdbx_seq_one_letter_code
_entity_poly.pdbx_strand_id
1 'polypeptide(L)'
;MLVIRFNGDDVSADIKRVCALTHSTRNMGCLPLLFAAVLCFSAVTAFKAAVYEHVQVVDPSNDRNKTVEANLRAYANATLNAAKENADIIVFPEDGILFGFKDREEVSKWAENIPDPGVLPCSSNHTTLLANLSCLALNNKIYLVANIIDKKPCNESDHGCPRDKTRFFNTNVAFDRNGTLVSRYHKNHLFVEPLMSPADPPEFAVFDTDFARVGMFICFDVFFAESSQLVDKHNVTLAIMSSWWFDGLPGWYSVAVQQAWSLHNRIPLLAAGIQNFERGSLGSGIYAGVRGPLNYTYSPDSKSKLLFADLAAGTPTEPRYHGDDVHPPKRHVNTEDMSGHASQELSAPSGDSRVCHGDFCCSLSYETSGLNDKFVLLAKHGLQRLANYMDFGLQVCILAVCNSTDHEVCKSFPTKSSTKFSKLQLTGEFTTSAVFPILASNELALTPKSMWRFESTANNVSTLTLDQEKGKDEPILQAMVYARLYENDRFVH
;
A
#
# COMPACT_ATOMS: atom_id res chain seq x y z
N MET A 1 37.74 30.62 -22.83
CA MET A 1 38.08 29.21 -23.09
C MET A 1 38.95 28.75 -21.92
N LEU A 2 38.43 28.70 -20.70
CA LEU A 2 37.55 27.67 -20.11
C LEU A 2 38.14 26.26 -20.17
N VAL A 3 38.98 25.94 -19.18
CA VAL A 3 39.06 24.62 -18.56
C VAL A 3 39.22 24.85 -17.06
N ILE A 4 38.13 24.71 -16.32
CA ILE A 4 38.09 24.64 -14.87
C ILE A 4 38.12 23.15 -14.51
N ARG A 5 39.16 22.70 -13.80
CA ARG A 5 39.18 21.40 -13.11
C ARG A 5 38.79 21.64 -11.65
N PHE A 6 37.74 20.98 -11.21
CA PHE A 6 37.31 20.95 -9.81
C PHE A 6 38.17 19.97 -9.01
N ASN A 7 38.50 20.35 -7.78
CA ASN A 7 39.22 19.56 -6.78
C ASN A 7 38.56 19.81 -5.41
N GLY A 8 38.25 18.74 -4.67
CA GLY A 8 37.77 18.70 -3.26
C GLY A 8 36.34 19.20 -3.06
N ASP A 9 35.56 18.78 -2.08
CA ASP A 9 35.62 17.78 -1.01
C ASP A 9 34.17 17.76 -0.47
N ASP A 10 33.58 16.60 -0.14
CA ASP A 10 32.85 16.43 1.12
C ASP A 10 32.31 14.99 1.30
N VAL A 11 32.02 14.65 2.55
CA VAL A 11 31.47 13.38 3.06
C VAL A 11 32.50 12.30 3.42
N SER A 12 33.32 12.60 4.43
CA SER A 12 33.83 11.58 5.35
C SER A 12 34.17 12.19 6.71
N ALA A 13 33.15 12.69 7.40
CA ALA A 13 33.28 13.10 8.80
C ALA A 13 31.99 12.76 9.56
N ASP A 14 31.77 11.48 9.83
CA ASP A 14 31.04 11.04 11.04
C ASP A 14 31.17 9.54 11.40
N ILE A 15 31.98 8.75 10.69
CA ILE A 15 32.23 7.32 11.01
C ILE A 15 33.60 7.11 11.70
N LYS A 16 34.01 8.01 12.61
CA LYS A 16 35.28 7.86 13.36
C LYS A 16 35.18 8.10 14.87
N ARG A 17 34.03 7.83 15.49
CA ARG A 17 33.88 7.99 16.95
C ARG A 17 33.43 6.77 17.77
N VAL A 18 33.35 5.56 17.20
CA VAL A 18 32.85 4.38 17.97
C VAL A 18 33.89 3.27 18.23
N CYS A 19 35.10 3.32 17.69
CA CYS A 19 36.13 2.31 18.01
C CYS A 19 37.38 2.92 18.65
N ALA A 20 37.30 3.28 19.92
CA ALA A 20 38.47 3.55 20.74
C ALA A 20 38.18 3.18 22.20
N LEU A 21 38.28 1.89 22.52
CA LEU A 21 38.54 1.37 23.87
C LEU A 21 38.80 -0.14 23.75
N THR A 22 40.08 -0.52 23.66
CA THR A 22 40.69 -1.72 24.26
C THR A 22 42.11 -1.90 23.70
N HIS A 23 43.07 -1.25 24.36
CA HIS A 23 44.46 -1.70 24.35
C HIS A 23 44.64 -2.60 25.57
N SER A 24 45.20 -3.81 25.42
CA SER A 24 46.42 -4.24 26.14
C SER A 24 46.78 -5.72 25.94
N THR A 25 48.02 -5.92 25.50
CA THR A 25 48.94 -7.07 25.68
C THR A 25 49.07 -8.22 24.65
N ARG A 26 50.18 -8.14 23.87
CA ARG A 26 51.26 -9.14 23.57
C ARG A 26 50.83 -10.62 23.42
N ASN A 27 51.14 -11.38 22.36
CA ASN A 27 52.45 -11.70 21.76
C ASN A 27 52.28 -12.65 20.53
N MET A 28 53.18 -12.52 19.54
CA MET A 28 53.71 -13.55 18.59
C MET A 28 52.77 -14.54 17.85
N GLY A 29 52.75 -14.42 16.52
CA GLY A 29 52.42 -15.51 15.60
C GLY A 29 51.93 -15.03 14.22
N CYS A 30 52.82 -14.97 13.23
CA CYS A 30 52.47 -14.72 11.83
C CYS A 30 51.53 -15.78 11.27
N LEU A 31 50.34 -15.37 10.82
CA LEU A 31 49.56 -16.06 9.79
C LEU A 31 48.70 -15.01 9.07
N PRO A 32 48.78 -14.84 7.74
CA PRO A 32 47.90 -13.91 7.06
C PRO A 32 46.54 -14.60 6.89
N LEU A 33 45.67 -14.46 7.89
CA LEU A 33 44.23 -14.69 7.67
C LEU A 33 43.74 -13.56 6.76
N LEU A 34 43.48 -13.91 5.50
CA LEU A 34 42.52 -13.22 4.65
C LEU A 34 41.18 -13.20 5.40
N PHE A 35 40.97 -12.18 6.23
CA PHE A 35 39.64 -11.78 6.64
C PHE A 35 38.97 -11.18 5.41
N ALA A 36 38.31 -12.04 4.63
CA ALA A 36 37.21 -11.62 3.80
C ALA A 36 36.19 -10.99 4.75
N ALA A 37 36.22 -9.66 4.85
CA ALA A 37 35.08 -8.92 5.34
C ALA A 37 33.94 -9.22 4.36
N VAL A 38 33.12 -10.21 4.70
CA VAL A 38 31.80 -10.39 4.12
C VAL A 38 31.02 -9.17 4.58
N LEU A 39 31.17 -8.08 3.85
CA LEU A 39 30.17 -7.03 3.81
C LEU A 39 28.92 -7.73 3.28
N CYS A 40 28.03 -8.15 4.19
CA CYS A 40 26.64 -8.39 3.88
C CYS A 40 26.02 -7.06 3.45
N PHE A 41 26.41 -6.59 2.27
CA PHE A 41 25.51 -5.79 1.46
C PHE A 41 24.46 -6.79 0.99
N SER A 42 23.30 -6.79 1.64
CA SER A 42 22.06 -7.13 0.96
C SER A 42 21.90 -6.09 -0.15
N ALA A 43 22.61 -6.29 -1.25
CA ALA A 43 22.41 -5.55 -2.46
C ALA A 43 21.00 -5.92 -2.90
N VAL A 44 20.03 -5.03 -2.66
CA VAL A 44 18.78 -5.07 -3.40
C VAL A 44 19.20 -4.95 -4.85
N THR A 45 19.15 -6.05 -5.59
CA THR A 45 19.48 -6.04 -7.00
C THR A 45 18.46 -5.14 -7.68
N ALA A 46 18.95 -4.19 -8.47
CA ALA A 46 18.10 -3.30 -9.25
C ALA A 46 17.13 -4.14 -10.11
N PHE A 47 15.84 -3.82 -10.04
CA PHE A 47 14.80 -4.46 -10.83
C PHE A 47 13.76 -3.42 -11.24
N LYS A 48 13.12 -3.64 -12.39
CA LYS A 48 12.04 -2.78 -12.90
C LYS A 48 10.70 -3.44 -12.62
N ALA A 49 9.84 -2.75 -11.87
CA ALA A 49 8.50 -3.21 -11.55
C ALA A 49 7.46 -2.62 -12.51
N ALA A 50 6.40 -3.39 -12.77
CA ALA A 50 5.18 -2.92 -13.40
C ALA A 50 3.96 -3.20 -12.50
N VAL A 51 3.03 -2.24 -12.40
CA VAL A 51 1.72 -2.43 -11.77
C VAL A 51 0.62 -1.98 -12.73
N TYR A 52 -0.46 -2.74 -12.81
CA TYR A 52 -1.57 -2.46 -13.73
C TYR A 52 -2.82 -2.01 -12.97
N GLU A 53 -3.15 -0.72 -13.07
CA GLU A 53 -4.46 -0.22 -12.67
C GLU A 53 -5.49 -0.63 -13.72
N HIS A 54 -6.52 -1.40 -13.34
CA HIS A 54 -7.41 -2.03 -14.30
C HIS A 54 -8.84 -1.48 -14.27
N VAL A 55 -9.40 -1.22 -15.45
CA VAL A 55 -10.83 -1.02 -15.66
C VAL A 55 -11.46 -2.33 -16.06
N GLN A 56 -12.23 -2.92 -15.15
CA GLN A 56 -13.00 -4.14 -15.40
C GLN A 56 -13.87 -3.96 -16.64
N VAL A 57 -13.69 -4.83 -17.62
CA VAL A 57 -14.53 -4.88 -18.82
C VAL A 57 -15.71 -5.78 -18.54
N VAL A 58 -16.93 -5.27 -18.67
CA VAL A 58 -18.16 -6.06 -18.57
C VAL A 58 -18.75 -6.24 -19.97
N ASP A 59 -19.05 -7.48 -20.34
CA ASP A 59 -19.71 -7.76 -21.61
C ASP A 59 -21.15 -7.17 -21.62
N PRO A 60 -21.55 -6.41 -22.65
CA PRO A 60 -22.89 -5.80 -22.71
C PRO A 60 -24.05 -6.80 -22.74
N SER A 61 -23.82 -8.04 -23.18
CA SER A 61 -24.82 -9.12 -23.13
C SER A 61 -24.83 -9.86 -21.80
N ASN A 62 -24.00 -9.44 -20.83
CA ASN A 62 -23.76 -10.09 -19.54
C ASN A 62 -23.26 -11.54 -19.68
N ASP A 63 -22.53 -11.84 -20.77
CA ASP A 63 -21.87 -13.14 -20.94
C ASP A 63 -20.57 -13.18 -20.15
N ARG A 64 -20.52 -14.06 -19.14
CA ARG A 64 -19.36 -14.20 -18.27
C ARG A 64 -18.13 -14.75 -18.99
N ASN A 65 -18.29 -15.62 -19.99
CA ASN A 65 -17.14 -16.10 -20.77
C ASN A 65 -16.46 -14.95 -21.50
N LYS A 66 -17.24 -14.12 -22.19
CA LYS A 66 -16.73 -12.93 -22.88
C LYS A 66 -16.13 -11.91 -21.92
N THR A 67 -16.74 -11.74 -20.74
CA THR A 67 -16.21 -10.88 -19.68
C THR A 67 -14.83 -11.36 -19.23
N VAL A 68 -14.67 -12.65 -18.92
CA VAL A 68 -13.39 -13.23 -18.52
C VAL A 68 -12.36 -13.14 -19.63
N GLU A 69 -12.73 -13.48 -20.87
CA GLU A 69 -11.85 -13.38 -22.04
C GLU A 69 -11.37 -11.95 -22.29
N ALA A 70 -12.25 -10.95 -22.16
CA ALA A 70 -11.90 -9.55 -22.37
C ALA A 70 -10.90 -9.04 -21.32
N ASN A 71 -11.11 -9.36 -20.05
CA ASN A 71 -10.21 -8.96 -18.97
C ASN A 71 -8.86 -9.71 -19.05
N LEU A 72 -8.88 -11.01 -19.37
CA LEU A 72 -7.65 -11.78 -19.60
C LEU A 72 -6.86 -11.24 -20.79
N ARG A 73 -7.52 -10.78 -21.86
CA ARG A 73 -6.86 -10.11 -22.99
C ARG A 73 -6.22 -8.79 -22.58
N ALA A 74 -6.86 -8.01 -21.71
CA ALA A 74 -6.27 -6.80 -21.16
C ALA A 74 -4.98 -7.11 -20.38
N TYR A 75 -4.99 -8.19 -19.58
CA TYR A 75 -3.81 -8.66 -18.84
C TYR A 75 -2.70 -9.14 -19.78
N ALA A 76 -3.05 -9.86 -20.85
CA ALA A 76 -2.10 -10.30 -21.86
C ALA A 76 -1.40 -9.10 -22.53
N ASN A 77 -2.16 -8.06 -22.91
CA ASN A 77 -1.61 -6.83 -23.49
C ASN A 77 -0.72 -6.08 -22.50
N ALA A 78 -1.14 -5.96 -21.24
CA ALA A 78 -0.36 -5.31 -20.20
C ALA A 78 0.96 -6.06 -19.92
N THR A 79 0.91 -7.39 -19.84
CA THR A 79 2.08 -8.26 -19.64
C THR A 79 3.06 -8.13 -20.79
N LEU A 80 2.58 -8.17 -22.04
CA LEU A 80 3.41 -7.99 -23.22
C LEU A 80 4.11 -6.62 -23.24
N ASN A 81 3.37 -5.55 -22.90
CA ASN A 81 3.95 -4.21 -22.85
C ASN A 81 4.94 -4.07 -21.69
N ALA A 82 4.69 -4.70 -20.55
CA ALA A 82 5.62 -4.71 -19.43
C ALA A 82 6.93 -5.44 -19.78
N ALA A 83 6.84 -6.58 -20.46
CA ALA A 83 8.01 -7.31 -20.92
C ALA A 83 8.80 -6.54 -21.99
N LYS A 84 8.14 -5.83 -22.92
CA LYS A 84 8.80 -4.93 -23.88
C LYS A 84 9.58 -3.80 -23.19
N GLU A 85 9.08 -3.36 -22.04
CA GLU A 85 9.73 -2.37 -21.18
C GLU A 85 10.80 -2.98 -20.26
N ASN A 86 11.10 -4.28 -20.39
CA ASN A 86 12.03 -5.02 -19.54
C ASN A 86 11.65 -4.98 -18.05
N ALA A 87 10.35 -5.00 -17.72
CA ALA A 87 9.92 -5.22 -16.35
C ALA A 87 10.24 -6.66 -15.91
N ASP A 88 10.72 -6.80 -14.67
CA ASP A 88 11.03 -8.08 -14.04
C ASP A 88 9.79 -8.74 -13.44
N ILE A 89 8.83 -7.91 -13.01
CA ILE A 89 7.57 -8.33 -12.40
C ILE A 89 6.41 -7.43 -12.85
N ILE A 90 5.23 -8.03 -13.05
CA ILE A 90 3.96 -7.33 -13.22
C ILE A 90 2.94 -7.79 -12.17
N VAL A 91 2.24 -6.83 -11.57
CA VAL A 91 1.18 -7.08 -10.57
C VAL A 91 -0.18 -6.63 -11.11
N PHE A 92 -1.17 -7.49 -10.91
CA PHE A 92 -2.57 -7.26 -11.26
C PHE A 92 -3.48 -7.14 -10.02
N PRO A 93 -4.62 -6.45 -10.16
CA PRO A 93 -5.51 -6.15 -9.04
C PRO A 93 -6.35 -7.35 -8.58
N GLU A 94 -6.94 -7.19 -7.39
CA GLU A 94 -7.98 -8.05 -6.84
C GLU A 94 -9.23 -7.99 -7.71
N ASP A 95 -9.93 -9.12 -7.89
CA ASP A 95 -11.19 -9.18 -8.63
C ASP A 95 -11.12 -8.64 -10.08
N GLY A 96 -9.93 -8.54 -10.67
CA GLY A 96 -9.78 -7.91 -11.98
C GLY A 96 -10.29 -8.74 -13.17
N ILE A 97 -10.47 -10.06 -12.99
CA ILE A 97 -11.02 -10.97 -14.00
C ILE A 97 -12.33 -11.62 -13.51
N LEU A 98 -12.33 -12.14 -12.29
CA LEU A 98 -13.45 -12.87 -11.70
C LEU A 98 -14.15 -12.00 -10.66
N PHE A 99 -15.28 -11.39 -11.02
CA PHE A 99 -16.03 -10.48 -10.15
C PHE A 99 -17.53 -10.57 -10.37
N GLY A 100 -18.31 -9.94 -9.48
CA GLY A 100 -19.76 -9.75 -9.64
C GLY A 100 -20.56 -11.06 -9.66
N PHE A 101 -20.19 -12.05 -8.85
CA PHE A 101 -20.92 -13.30 -8.72
C PHE A 101 -22.20 -13.12 -7.90
N LYS A 102 -23.27 -13.79 -8.32
CA LYS A 102 -24.58 -13.73 -7.65
C LYS A 102 -24.68 -14.70 -6.49
N ASP A 103 -24.14 -15.90 -6.69
CA ASP A 103 -24.27 -17.02 -5.78
C ASP A 103 -23.09 -17.99 -5.90
N ARG A 104 -23.06 -18.97 -5.00
CA ARG A 104 -22.01 -19.98 -4.93
C ARG A 104 -22.00 -20.95 -6.12
N GLU A 105 -23.15 -21.17 -6.77
CA GLU A 105 -23.21 -22.02 -7.97
C GLU A 105 -22.48 -21.34 -9.14
N GLU A 106 -22.66 -20.03 -9.29
CA GLU A 106 -21.93 -19.24 -10.27
C GLU A 106 -20.43 -19.22 -9.96
N VAL A 107 -20.03 -19.01 -8.71
CA VAL A 107 -18.61 -19.10 -8.31
C VAL A 107 -18.02 -20.46 -8.64
N SER A 108 -18.73 -21.56 -8.34
CA SER A 108 -18.25 -22.93 -8.59
C SER A 108 -17.92 -23.24 -10.05
N LYS A 109 -18.56 -22.55 -11.01
CA LYS A 109 -18.31 -22.70 -12.46
C LYS A 109 -16.98 -22.09 -12.88
N TRP A 110 -16.46 -21.12 -12.13
CA TRP A 110 -15.29 -20.32 -12.47
C TRP A 110 -14.11 -20.49 -11.52
N ALA A 111 -14.37 -20.88 -10.27
CA ALA A 111 -13.33 -21.20 -9.32
C ALA A 111 -12.56 -22.45 -9.75
N GLU A 112 -11.25 -22.40 -9.64
CA GLU A 112 -10.33 -23.49 -10.00
C GLU A 112 -9.76 -24.11 -8.74
N ASN A 113 -9.44 -25.41 -8.78
CA ASN A 113 -8.69 -26.01 -7.68
C ASN A 113 -7.20 -25.72 -7.92
N ILE A 114 -6.70 -24.64 -7.33
CA ILE A 114 -5.32 -24.17 -7.54
C ILE A 114 -4.38 -25.09 -6.76
N PRO A 115 -3.39 -25.74 -7.40
CA PRO A 115 -2.48 -26.65 -6.71
C PRO A 115 -1.59 -25.89 -5.72
N ASP A 116 -0.86 -26.63 -4.90
CA ASP A 116 0.24 -26.03 -4.13
C ASP A 116 1.37 -25.59 -5.07
N PRO A 117 2.20 -24.60 -4.66
CA PRO A 117 3.32 -24.11 -5.46
C PRO A 117 4.30 -25.21 -5.89
N GLY A 118 5.01 -24.98 -7.00
CA GLY A 118 5.98 -25.90 -7.60
C GLY A 118 5.49 -26.61 -8.87
N VAL A 119 4.28 -26.31 -9.33
CA VAL A 119 3.69 -26.87 -10.56
C VAL A 119 3.80 -25.85 -11.71
N LEU A 120 3.94 -26.31 -12.95
CA LEU A 120 3.81 -25.50 -14.17
C LEU A 120 2.42 -25.71 -14.78
N PRO A 121 1.45 -24.79 -14.58
CA PRO A 121 0.11 -24.93 -15.14
C PRO A 121 0.04 -24.72 -16.66
N CYS A 122 0.98 -23.96 -17.23
CA CYS A 122 0.98 -23.66 -18.66
C CYS A 122 0.98 -24.94 -19.50
N SER A 123 -0.02 -25.07 -20.38
CA SER A 123 -0.19 -26.20 -21.29
C SER A 123 -0.70 -25.71 -22.64
N SER A 124 -0.48 -26.49 -23.70
CA SER A 124 -0.80 -26.10 -25.09
C SER A 124 -2.28 -25.79 -25.33
N ASN A 125 -3.18 -26.30 -24.49
CA ASN A 125 -4.63 -26.12 -24.66
C ASN A 125 -5.20 -24.95 -23.85
N HIS A 126 -4.41 -24.30 -22.99
CA HIS A 126 -4.82 -23.11 -22.19
C HIS A 126 -6.23 -23.21 -21.57
N THR A 127 -6.61 -24.37 -21.05
CA THR A 127 -8.01 -24.66 -20.72
C THR A 127 -8.54 -23.97 -19.47
N THR A 128 -7.65 -23.43 -18.64
CA THR A 128 -8.01 -22.79 -17.36
C THR A 128 -7.39 -21.40 -17.26
N LEU A 129 -7.98 -20.52 -16.45
CA LEU A 129 -7.46 -19.19 -16.16
C LEU A 129 -6.07 -19.27 -15.52
N LEU A 130 -5.83 -20.21 -14.59
CA LEU A 130 -4.50 -20.44 -14.01
C LEU A 130 -3.46 -20.80 -15.09
N ALA A 131 -3.82 -21.68 -16.02
CA ALA A 131 -2.94 -22.05 -17.14
C ALA A 131 -2.65 -20.87 -18.08
N ASN A 132 -3.66 -20.02 -18.34
CA ASN A 132 -3.46 -18.81 -19.14
C ASN A 132 -2.48 -17.83 -18.48
N LEU A 133 -2.66 -17.54 -17.19
CA LEU A 133 -1.77 -16.65 -16.43
C LEU A 133 -0.34 -17.20 -16.36
N SER A 134 -0.19 -18.51 -16.12
CA SER A 134 1.10 -19.21 -16.18
C SER A 134 1.79 -19.05 -17.54
N CYS A 135 1.05 -19.21 -18.64
CA CYS A 135 1.61 -19.04 -19.98
C CYS A 135 1.94 -17.58 -20.31
N LEU A 136 1.19 -16.61 -19.78
CA LEU A 136 1.55 -15.19 -19.90
C LEU A 136 2.90 -14.91 -19.25
N ALA A 137 3.16 -15.45 -18.07
CA ALA A 137 4.45 -15.35 -17.39
C ALA A 137 5.58 -16.02 -18.19
N LEU A 138 5.40 -17.30 -18.57
CA LEU A 138 6.37 -18.08 -19.37
C LEU A 138 6.74 -17.37 -20.68
N ASN A 139 5.73 -17.00 -21.48
CA ASN A 139 5.96 -16.48 -22.83
C ASN A 139 6.63 -15.10 -22.83
N ASN A 140 6.47 -14.35 -21.74
CA ASN A 140 7.03 -13.01 -21.59
C ASN A 140 8.25 -12.97 -20.64
N LYS A 141 8.64 -14.11 -20.05
CA LYS A 141 9.79 -14.26 -19.14
C LYS A 141 9.79 -13.27 -17.97
N ILE A 142 8.60 -13.07 -17.39
CA ILE A 142 8.33 -12.07 -16.35
C ILE A 142 7.67 -12.75 -15.15
N TYR A 143 7.99 -12.30 -13.93
CA TYR A 143 7.19 -12.68 -12.77
C TYR A 143 5.80 -12.05 -12.89
N LEU A 144 4.75 -12.82 -12.62
CA LEU A 144 3.38 -12.35 -12.76
C LEU A 144 2.59 -12.66 -11.49
N VAL A 145 1.97 -11.65 -10.90
CA VAL A 145 1.05 -11.80 -9.77
C VAL A 145 -0.35 -11.38 -10.17
N ALA A 146 -1.33 -12.24 -9.95
CA ALA A 146 -2.73 -11.99 -10.29
C ALA A 146 -3.66 -12.59 -9.23
N ASN A 147 -4.92 -12.13 -9.26
CA ASN A 147 -5.96 -12.57 -8.34
C ASN A 147 -7.03 -13.38 -9.09
N ILE A 148 -7.38 -14.55 -8.54
CA ILE A 148 -8.41 -15.47 -9.03
C ILE A 148 -9.13 -16.13 -7.83
N ILE A 149 -10.07 -17.03 -8.09
CA ILE A 149 -10.81 -17.74 -7.04
C ILE A 149 -10.35 -19.19 -6.97
N ASP A 150 -9.82 -19.59 -5.81
CA ASP A 150 -9.53 -20.99 -5.49
C ASP A 150 -10.79 -21.68 -4.97
N LYS A 151 -10.90 -23.00 -5.22
CA LYS A 151 -11.85 -23.87 -4.54
C LYS A 151 -11.15 -25.05 -3.88
N LYS A 152 -11.53 -25.32 -2.63
CA LYS A 152 -11.03 -26.48 -1.87
C LYS A 152 -12.20 -27.24 -1.26
N PRO A 153 -12.19 -28.59 -1.30
CA PRO A 153 -13.17 -29.36 -0.53
C PRO A 153 -12.94 -29.13 0.97
N CYS A 154 -14.02 -29.20 1.75
CA CYS A 154 -13.97 -29.21 3.22
C CYS A 154 -14.93 -30.25 3.78
N ASN A 155 -14.67 -30.69 5.01
CA ASN A 155 -15.51 -31.62 5.74
C ASN A 155 -16.45 -30.88 6.69
N GLU A 156 -17.56 -31.51 7.07
CA GLU A 156 -18.50 -30.96 8.06
C GLU A 156 -17.86 -30.73 9.44
N SER A 157 -16.77 -31.44 9.74
CA SER A 157 -15.95 -31.23 10.94
C SER A 157 -15.14 -29.95 10.90
N ASP A 158 -14.89 -29.38 9.72
CA ASP A 158 -14.06 -28.20 9.57
C ASP A 158 -14.88 -26.96 9.94
N HIS A 159 -14.35 -26.12 10.82
CA HIS A 159 -15.01 -24.92 11.29
C HIS A 159 -15.46 -24.03 10.11
N GLY A 160 -16.74 -23.69 10.05
CA GLY A 160 -17.27 -22.84 8.97
C GLY A 160 -17.29 -23.47 7.57
N CYS A 161 -17.19 -24.80 7.43
CA CYS A 161 -17.38 -25.45 6.13
C CYS A 161 -18.81 -25.23 5.59
N PRO A 162 -18.99 -24.73 4.36
CA PRO A 162 -20.31 -24.53 3.77
C PRO A 162 -21.05 -25.86 3.51
N ARG A 163 -22.38 -25.80 3.36
CA ARG A 163 -23.23 -26.99 3.11
C ARG A 163 -22.87 -27.77 1.85
N ASP A 164 -22.36 -27.08 0.84
CA ASP A 164 -21.89 -27.66 -0.42
C ASP A 164 -20.48 -28.29 -0.32
N LYS A 165 -19.90 -28.32 0.90
CA LYS A 165 -18.60 -28.93 1.22
C LYS A 165 -17.43 -28.38 0.39
N THR A 166 -17.56 -27.15 -0.07
CA THR A 166 -16.53 -26.46 -0.86
C THR A 166 -16.28 -25.09 -0.24
N ARG A 167 -15.02 -24.72 0.00
CA ARG A 167 -14.65 -23.34 0.31
C ARG A 167 -14.20 -22.65 -0.96
N PHE A 168 -14.55 -21.37 -1.09
CA PHE A 168 -14.03 -20.50 -2.14
C PHE A 168 -13.16 -19.45 -1.49
N PHE A 169 -12.00 -19.17 -2.07
CA PHE A 169 -11.06 -18.20 -1.51
C PHE A 169 -10.76 -17.14 -2.55
N ASN A 170 -10.80 -15.88 -2.13
CA ASN A 170 -10.15 -14.79 -2.85
C ASN A 170 -8.63 -15.04 -2.81
N THR A 171 -8.01 -15.25 -3.96
CA THR A 171 -6.70 -15.91 -4.04
C THR A 171 -5.72 -15.17 -4.94
N ASN A 172 -4.61 -14.72 -4.38
CA ASN A 172 -3.46 -14.31 -5.17
C ASN A 172 -2.65 -15.54 -5.59
N VAL A 173 -2.20 -15.54 -6.84
CA VAL A 173 -1.26 -16.50 -7.41
C VAL A 173 -0.06 -15.76 -7.99
N ALA A 174 1.13 -16.31 -7.78
CA ALA A 174 2.37 -15.77 -8.34
C ALA A 174 3.06 -16.81 -9.22
N PHE A 175 3.51 -16.37 -10.40
CA PHE A 175 4.25 -17.20 -11.35
C PHE A 175 5.67 -16.67 -11.53
N ASP A 176 6.64 -17.57 -11.66
CA ASP A 176 8.00 -17.22 -12.06
C ASP A 176 8.13 -16.97 -13.57
N ARG A 177 9.32 -16.59 -14.02
CA ARG A 177 9.64 -16.36 -15.43
C ARG A 177 9.47 -17.59 -16.33
N ASN A 178 9.42 -18.79 -15.75
CA ASN A 178 9.16 -20.05 -16.43
C ASN A 178 7.67 -20.45 -16.37
N GLY A 179 6.80 -19.60 -15.83
CA GLY A 179 5.38 -19.90 -15.65
C GLY A 179 5.08 -20.85 -14.50
N THR A 180 6.05 -21.25 -13.69
CA THR A 180 5.83 -22.11 -12.52
C THR A 180 5.06 -21.32 -11.47
N LEU A 181 4.01 -21.90 -10.90
CA LEU A 181 3.32 -21.33 -9.74
C LEU A 181 4.28 -21.36 -8.54
N VAL A 182 4.73 -20.20 -8.08
CA VAL A 182 5.69 -20.07 -6.96
C VAL A 182 5.04 -19.66 -5.65
N SER A 183 3.81 -19.14 -5.68
CA SER A 183 3.05 -18.80 -4.47
C SER A 183 1.55 -18.82 -4.71
N ARG A 184 0.79 -19.18 -3.67
CA ARG A 184 -0.68 -19.09 -3.56
C ARG A 184 -1.00 -18.48 -2.19
N TYR A 185 -1.89 -17.50 -2.15
CA TYR A 185 -2.31 -16.82 -0.91
C TYR A 185 -3.82 -16.69 -0.88
N HIS A 186 -4.46 -17.23 0.14
CA HIS A 186 -5.87 -16.94 0.42
C HIS A 186 -5.98 -15.68 1.26
N LYS A 187 -6.91 -14.78 0.91
CA LYS A 187 -7.17 -13.55 1.66
C LYS A 187 -7.51 -13.88 3.12
N ASN A 188 -6.78 -13.28 4.05
CA ASN A 188 -6.99 -13.48 5.48
C ASN A 188 -8.22 -12.70 5.98
N HIS A 189 -8.39 -11.45 5.53
CA HIS A 189 -9.41 -10.53 6.04
C HIS A 189 -10.36 -10.08 4.92
N LEU A 190 -11.55 -10.68 4.87
CA LEU A 190 -12.55 -10.38 3.84
C LEU A 190 -13.15 -8.97 4.00
N PHE A 191 -13.50 -8.34 2.87
CA PHE A 191 -14.20 -7.06 2.80
C PHE A 191 -15.54 -7.15 2.07
N VAL A 192 -16.60 -7.51 2.82
CA VAL A 192 -17.96 -7.70 2.26
C VAL A 192 -17.97 -8.74 1.13
N GLU A 193 -17.33 -9.89 1.36
CA GLU A 193 -17.19 -10.99 0.39
C GLU A 193 -17.97 -12.24 0.86
N PRO A 194 -19.32 -12.23 0.87
CA PRO A 194 -20.13 -13.28 1.51
C PRO A 194 -20.03 -14.66 0.83
N LEU A 195 -19.50 -14.71 -0.39
CA LEU A 195 -19.32 -15.95 -1.14
C LEU A 195 -17.96 -16.61 -0.87
N MET A 196 -17.03 -15.87 -0.24
CA MET A 196 -15.67 -16.31 0.04
C MET A 196 -15.53 -16.78 1.49
N SER A 197 -14.51 -17.59 1.72
CA SER A 197 -14.04 -18.01 3.03
C SER A 197 -12.70 -17.31 3.29
N PRO A 198 -12.44 -16.82 4.52
CA PRO A 198 -11.11 -16.36 4.90
C PRO A 198 -10.17 -17.55 5.04
N ALA A 199 -8.87 -17.31 4.95
CA ALA A 199 -7.88 -18.29 5.40
C ALA A 199 -8.02 -18.51 6.92
N ASP A 200 -7.96 -19.77 7.36
CA ASP A 200 -8.05 -20.15 8.78
C ASP A 200 -7.12 -21.35 9.05
N PRO A 201 -6.00 -21.17 9.77
CA PRO A 201 -5.50 -19.90 10.35
C PRO A 201 -5.01 -18.91 9.28
N PRO A 202 -4.71 -17.64 9.64
CA PRO A 202 -4.12 -16.68 8.71
C PRO A 202 -2.85 -17.21 8.02
N GLU A 203 -2.79 -17.04 6.70
CA GLU A 203 -1.69 -17.50 5.86
C GLU A 203 -0.63 -16.41 5.67
N PHE A 204 0.63 -16.84 5.48
CA PHE A 204 1.73 -16.00 5.03
C PHE A 204 2.30 -16.58 3.74
N ALA A 205 2.07 -15.89 2.63
CA ALA A 205 2.55 -16.34 1.33
C ALA A 205 3.81 -15.58 0.93
N VAL A 206 4.92 -16.32 0.88
CA VAL A 206 6.25 -15.78 0.58
C VAL A 206 6.95 -16.63 -0.45
N PHE A 207 7.60 -16.00 -1.42
CA PHE A 207 8.42 -16.65 -2.44
C PHE A 207 9.69 -15.84 -2.72
N ASP A 208 10.72 -16.51 -3.23
CA ASP A 208 11.98 -15.86 -3.59
C ASP A 208 12.03 -15.57 -5.10
N THR A 209 12.57 -14.42 -5.46
CA THR A 209 12.94 -14.07 -6.84
C THR A 209 14.45 -13.96 -6.97
N ASP A 210 14.93 -13.69 -8.19
CA ASP A 210 16.30 -13.29 -8.47
C ASP A 210 16.66 -11.91 -7.87
N PHE A 211 15.70 -11.16 -7.32
CA PHE A 211 15.92 -9.82 -6.79
C PHE A 211 15.37 -9.48 -5.40
N ALA A 212 14.45 -10.28 -4.86
CA ALA A 212 13.83 -10.01 -3.57
C ALA A 212 13.21 -11.26 -2.96
N ARG A 213 13.02 -11.23 -1.64
CA ARG A 213 12.07 -12.09 -0.96
C ARG A 213 10.71 -11.40 -0.94
N VAL A 214 9.72 -11.98 -1.60
CA VAL A 214 8.45 -11.34 -1.90
C VAL A 214 7.34 -11.88 -1.01
N GLY A 215 6.63 -10.98 -0.33
CA GLY A 215 5.40 -11.29 0.41
C GLY A 215 4.19 -10.70 -0.29
N MET A 216 3.04 -11.38 -0.23
CA MET A 216 1.81 -10.89 -0.86
C MET A 216 0.63 -10.91 0.11
N PHE A 217 -0.22 -9.89 -0.01
CA PHE A 217 -1.49 -9.76 0.71
C PHE A 217 -2.54 -9.06 -0.17
N ILE A 218 -3.79 -9.04 0.26
CA ILE A 218 -4.90 -8.56 -0.59
C ILE A 218 -5.69 -7.47 0.14
N CYS A 219 -5.74 -6.28 -0.47
CA CYS A 219 -6.66 -5.20 -0.14
C CYS A 219 -6.77 -4.91 1.37
N PHE A 220 -7.88 -5.30 1.99
CA PHE A 220 -8.20 -5.06 3.39
C PHE A 220 -7.17 -5.62 4.37
N ASP A 221 -6.41 -6.66 3.98
CA ASP A 221 -5.30 -7.22 4.77
C ASP A 221 -4.26 -6.16 5.20
N VAL A 222 -4.12 -5.05 4.47
CA VAL A 222 -3.18 -3.96 4.77
C VAL A 222 -3.37 -3.35 6.16
N PHE A 223 -4.59 -3.44 6.73
CA PHE A 223 -4.91 -2.92 8.06
C PHE A 223 -4.61 -3.88 9.22
N PHE A 224 -4.16 -5.09 8.94
CA PHE A 224 -3.96 -6.14 9.92
C PHE A 224 -2.49 -6.47 10.10
N ALA A 225 -2.17 -7.05 11.27
CA ALA A 225 -0.80 -7.25 11.71
C ALA A 225 -0.02 -8.17 10.77
N GLU A 226 -0.69 -9.17 10.20
CA GLU A 226 -0.15 -10.18 9.29
C GLU A 226 0.57 -9.55 8.11
N SER A 227 0.03 -8.45 7.55
CA SER A 227 0.68 -7.75 6.45
C SER A 227 2.07 -7.26 6.85
N SER A 228 2.22 -6.60 8.00
CA SER A 228 3.51 -6.07 8.48
C SER A 228 4.42 -7.17 9.04
N GLN A 229 3.83 -8.25 9.58
CA GLN A 229 4.57 -9.43 10.05
C GLN A 229 5.30 -10.17 8.92
N LEU A 230 4.91 -9.98 7.64
CA LEU A 230 5.71 -10.46 6.50
C LEU A 230 7.16 -9.95 6.57
N VAL A 231 7.35 -8.70 7.00
CA VAL A 231 8.69 -8.09 7.09
C VAL A 231 9.45 -8.67 8.27
N ASP A 232 8.89 -8.53 9.47
CA ASP A 232 9.62 -8.84 10.71
C ASP A 232 9.77 -10.34 10.99
N LYS A 233 8.79 -11.17 10.56
CA LYS A 233 8.80 -12.62 10.83
C LYS A 233 9.26 -13.45 9.63
N HIS A 234 9.09 -12.95 8.41
CA HIS A 234 9.39 -13.71 7.20
C HIS A 234 10.50 -13.10 6.33
N ASN A 235 11.16 -12.04 6.80
CA ASN A 235 12.27 -11.35 6.14
C ASN A 235 11.92 -10.90 4.71
N VAL A 236 10.66 -10.52 4.48
CA VAL A 236 10.21 -10.00 3.19
C VAL A 236 10.88 -8.66 2.92
N THR A 237 11.42 -8.51 1.71
CA THR A 237 12.09 -7.28 1.23
C THR A 237 11.32 -6.58 0.12
N LEU A 238 10.24 -7.20 -0.39
CA LEU A 238 9.30 -6.62 -1.36
C LEU A 238 7.89 -7.10 -1.05
N ALA A 239 6.94 -6.19 -0.89
CA ALA A 239 5.55 -6.54 -0.71
C ALA A 239 4.73 -6.32 -1.98
N ILE A 240 3.68 -7.13 -2.15
CA ILE A 240 2.70 -7.01 -3.23
C ILE A 240 1.30 -6.93 -2.64
N MET A 241 0.53 -5.96 -3.14
CA MET A 241 -0.87 -5.75 -2.77
C MET A 241 -1.75 -5.73 -4.03
N SER A 242 -2.57 -6.77 -4.19
CA SER A 242 -3.69 -6.74 -5.14
C SER A 242 -4.89 -6.11 -4.45
N SER A 243 -5.57 -5.16 -5.09
CA SER A 243 -6.60 -4.35 -4.42
C SER A 243 -7.82 -4.02 -5.27
N TRP A 244 -9.01 -4.12 -4.68
CA TRP A 244 -10.21 -3.40 -5.08
C TRP A 244 -10.66 -2.51 -3.92
N TRP A 245 -10.10 -1.31 -3.86
CA TRP A 245 -10.26 -0.39 -2.73
C TRP A 245 -11.51 0.48 -2.86
N PHE A 246 -12.02 0.98 -1.73
CA PHE A 246 -13.11 1.95 -1.70
C PHE A 246 -12.70 3.11 -0.81
N ASP A 247 -12.50 4.28 -1.40
CA ASP A 247 -11.92 5.43 -0.71
C ASP A 247 -12.84 6.01 0.38
N GLY A 248 -12.28 6.27 1.56
CA GLY A 248 -12.90 6.97 2.68
C GLY A 248 -12.07 8.15 3.15
N LEU A 249 -12.63 9.36 3.17
CA LEU A 249 -11.95 10.56 3.66
C LEU A 249 -12.07 10.71 5.19
N PRO A 250 -11.05 11.26 5.87
CA PRO A 250 -9.89 11.96 5.30
C PRO A 250 -8.75 11.03 4.80
N GLY A 251 -8.30 10.04 5.57
CA GLY A 251 -7.06 9.32 5.27
C GLY A 251 -7.18 7.92 4.64
N TRP A 252 -8.36 7.31 4.60
CA TRP A 252 -8.57 5.93 4.17
C TRP A 252 -8.81 5.79 2.66
N TYR A 253 -7.99 6.47 1.86
CA TYR A 253 -7.99 6.31 0.41
C TYR A 253 -6.74 5.55 -0.06
N SER A 254 -6.88 4.86 -1.18
CA SER A 254 -5.97 3.80 -1.63
C SER A 254 -4.49 4.17 -1.55
N VAL A 255 -4.06 5.17 -2.34
CA VAL A 255 -2.64 5.50 -2.49
C VAL A 255 -2.02 6.04 -1.20
N ALA A 256 -2.82 6.65 -0.31
CA ALA A 256 -2.35 7.06 1.02
C ALA A 256 -2.09 5.86 1.92
N VAL A 257 -3.01 4.90 1.99
CA VAL A 257 -2.84 3.69 2.80
C VAL A 257 -1.68 2.85 2.28
N GLN A 258 -1.59 2.67 0.96
CA GLN A 258 -0.49 1.95 0.30
C GLN A 258 0.87 2.59 0.61
N GLN A 259 0.99 3.92 0.45
CA GLN A 259 2.23 4.63 0.79
C GLN A 259 2.55 4.53 2.29
N ALA A 260 1.56 4.72 3.16
CA ALA A 260 1.75 4.70 4.61
C ALA A 260 2.26 3.34 5.09
N TRP A 261 1.72 2.24 4.53
CA TRP A 261 2.19 0.88 4.82
C TRP A 261 3.65 0.68 4.39
N SER A 262 4.02 1.14 3.19
CA SER A 262 5.40 1.04 2.69
C SER A 262 6.38 1.87 3.52
N LEU A 263 5.99 3.07 3.95
CA LEU A 263 6.78 3.92 4.83
C LEU A 263 6.99 3.30 6.22
N HIS A 264 5.93 2.75 6.80
CA HIS A 264 5.97 2.09 8.11
C HIS A 264 6.93 0.89 8.10
N ASN A 265 6.74 -0.01 7.13
CA ASN A 265 7.51 -1.25 7.00
C ASN A 265 8.89 -1.04 6.36
N ARG A 266 9.17 0.15 5.83
CA ARG A 266 10.46 0.54 5.23
C ARG A 266 10.92 -0.33 4.05
N ILE A 267 10.02 -1.10 3.46
CA ILE A 267 10.27 -1.91 2.25
C ILE A 267 9.41 -1.44 1.08
N PRO A 268 9.80 -1.73 -0.17
CA PRO A 268 8.96 -1.44 -1.31
C PRO A 268 7.62 -2.20 -1.30
N LEU A 269 6.59 -1.55 -1.84
CA LEU A 269 5.26 -2.09 -2.06
C LEU A 269 4.85 -1.87 -3.52
N LEU A 270 4.43 -2.95 -4.19
CA LEU A 270 3.78 -2.90 -5.50
C LEU A 270 2.27 -3.08 -5.32
N ALA A 271 1.50 -2.01 -5.52
CA ALA A 271 0.05 -2.05 -5.35
C ALA A 271 -0.66 -1.89 -6.69
N ALA A 272 -1.49 -2.86 -7.05
CA ALA A 272 -2.31 -2.84 -8.26
C ALA A 272 -3.80 -2.80 -7.88
N GLY A 273 -4.49 -1.77 -8.37
CA GLY A 273 -5.86 -1.44 -8.02
C GLY A 273 -6.85 -1.59 -9.16
N ILE A 274 -8.14 -1.74 -8.82
CA ILE A 274 -9.25 -1.52 -9.75
C ILE A 274 -9.52 -0.02 -9.87
N GLN A 275 -9.77 0.44 -11.10
CA GLN A 275 -10.28 1.79 -11.35
C GLN A 275 -11.76 1.72 -11.71
N ASN A 276 -12.59 2.09 -10.75
CA ASN A 276 -14.03 2.25 -10.86
C ASN A 276 -14.46 3.48 -10.05
N PHE A 277 -14.41 4.65 -10.69
CA PHE A 277 -14.64 5.92 -10.02
C PHE A 277 -16.05 6.08 -9.45
N GLU A 278 -17.06 5.39 -10.02
CA GLU A 278 -18.43 5.42 -9.53
C GLU A 278 -18.57 4.74 -8.16
N ARG A 279 -17.64 3.84 -7.84
CA ARG A 279 -17.55 3.16 -6.54
C ARG A 279 -16.48 3.75 -5.62
N GLY A 280 -15.79 4.82 -6.03
CA GLY A 280 -14.67 5.36 -5.27
C GLY A 280 -13.46 4.42 -5.22
N SER A 281 -13.31 3.55 -6.23
CA SER A 281 -12.15 2.68 -6.38
C SER A 281 -11.19 3.30 -7.37
N LEU A 282 -10.06 3.79 -6.88
CA LEU A 282 -8.99 4.39 -7.66
C LEU A 282 -7.67 4.00 -7.00
N GLY A 283 -6.56 4.10 -7.72
CA GLY A 283 -5.26 4.19 -7.12
C GLY A 283 -4.43 2.92 -7.17
N SER A 284 -3.28 3.05 -7.82
CA SER A 284 -2.22 2.03 -7.90
C SER A 284 -0.87 2.70 -7.81
N GLY A 285 0.16 1.99 -7.37
CA GLY A 285 1.48 2.59 -7.26
C GLY A 285 2.62 1.65 -6.94
N ILE A 286 3.82 2.17 -7.14
CA ILE A 286 5.11 1.57 -6.82
C ILE A 286 5.77 2.46 -5.76
N TYR A 287 5.80 1.96 -4.52
CA TYR A 287 6.31 2.68 -3.36
C TYR A 287 7.64 2.08 -2.95
N ALA A 288 8.66 2.89 -2.68
CA ALA A 288 10.02 2.45 -2.39
C ALA A 288 10.39 2.62 -0.90
N GLY A 289 9.51 2.20 0.00
CA GLY A 289 9.72 2.32 1.43
C GLY A 289 9.87 3.77 1.87
N VAL A 290 10.90 4.06 2.67
CA VAL A 290 11.22 5.39 3.20
C VAL A 290 11.42 6.48 2.11
N ARG A 291 11.70 6.07 0.87
CA ARG A 291 11.88 6.97 -0.28
C ARG A 291 10.54 7.46 -0.85
N GLY A 292 9.42 6.87 -0.46
CA GLY A 292 8.09 7.24 -0.94
C GLY A 292 7.76 6.67 -2.32
N PRO A 293 6.74 7.23 -2.99
CA PRO A 293 6.28 6.74 -4.29
C PRO A 293 7.31 7.04 -5.38
N LEU A 294 7.55 6.05 -6.25
CA LEU A 294 8.32 6.22 -7.49
C LEU A 294 7.41 6.49 -8.68
N ASN A 295 6.22 5.89 -8.68
CA ASN A 295 5.18 6.13 -9.66
C ASN A 295 3.84 5.71 -9.05
N TYR A 296 2.83 6.57 -9.08
CA TYR A 296 1.47 6.21 -8.66
C TYR A 296 0.44 6.93 -9.51
N THR A 297 -0.71 6.32 -9.72
CA THR A 297 -1.86 6.98 -10.35
C THR A 297 -2.95 7.12 -9.31
N TYR A 298 -3.73 8.19 -9.43
CA TYR A 298 -4.96 8.37 -8.69
C TYR A 298 -5.87 9.26 -9.54
N SER A 299 -6.46 8.70 -10.60
CA SER A 299 -7.24 9.46 -11.56
C SER A 299 -8.54 8.76 -11.94
N PRO A 300 -9.70 9.42 -11.82
CA PRO A 300 -11.01 8.84 -12.15
C PRO A 300 -11.37 9.07 -13.63
N ASP A 301 -10.50 8.65 -14.54
CA ASP A 301 -10.62 8.94 -15.97
C ASP A 301 -11.18 7.79 -16.81
N SER A 302 -11.61 6.70 -16.16
CA SER A 302 -12.15 5.50 -16.81
C SER A 302 -11.14 4.78 -17.72
N LYS A 303 -9.83 4.89 -17.43
CA LYS A 303 -8.76 4.28 -18.22
C LYS A 303 -7.85 3.39 -17.36
N SER A 304 -7.55 2.20 -17.89
CA SER A 304 -6.51 1.36 -17.31
C SER A 304 -5.15 1.99 -17.52
N LYS A 305 -4.24 1.81 -16.57
CA LYS A 305 -2.90 2.39 -16.60
C LYS A 305 -1.86 1.33 -16.25
N LEU A 306 -0.76 1.32 -17.01
CA LEU A 306 0.39 0.47 -16.74
C LEU A 306 1.53 1.35 -16.26
N LEU A 307 1.87 1.22 -14.97
CA LEU A 307 2.88 2.04 -14.33
C LEU A 307 4.21 1.27 -14.28
N PHE A 308 5.31 2.00 -14.41
CA PHE A 308 6.66 1.46 -14.34
C PHE A 308 7.51 2.25 -13.36
N ALA A 309 8.41 1.56 -12.66
CA ALA A 309 9.50 2.19 -11.94
C ALA A 309 10.69 1.25 -11.81
N ASP A 310 11.89 1.81 -11.92
CA ASP A 310 13.12 1.13 -11.51
C ASP A 310 13.32 1.35 -10.01
N LEU A 311 13.39 0.27 -9.24
CA LEU A 311 13.52 0.35 -7.79
C LEU A 311 14.92 0.82 -7.35
N ALA A 312 15.90 0.88 -8.24
CA ALA A 312 17.20 1.52 -7.99
C ALA A 312 17.21 3.02 -8.32
N ALA A 313 16.19 3.55 -9.00
CA ALA A 313 16.11 4.97 -9.33
C ALA A 313 15.97 5.84 -8.07
N GLY A 314 16.40 7.11 -8.14
CA GLY A 314 16.18 8.08 -7.07
C GLY A 314 14.71 8.43 -6.85
N THR A 315 14.40 9.14 -5.77
CA THR A 315 13.04 9.63 -5.50
C THR A 315 12.67 10.73 -6.49
N PRO A 316 11.60 10.58 -7.29
CA PRO A 316 11.15 11.64 -8.21
C PRO A 316 10.53 12.81 -7.45
N THR A 317 10.59 14.00 -8.06
CA THR A 317 9.90 15.18 -7.54
C THR A 317 8.39 15.12 -7.77
N GLU A 318 7.98 14.59 -8.92
CA GLU A 318 6.59 14.41 -9.32
C GLU A 318 6.29 12.93 -9.58
N PRO A 319 5.94 12.15 -8.54
CA PRO A 319 5.70 10.72 -8.67
C PRO A 319 4.33 10.37 -9.25
N ARG A 320 3.44 11.35 -9.47
CA ARG A 320 2.10 11.10 -10.01
C ARG A 320 2.19 10.75 -11.49
N TYR A 321 1.42 9.77 -11.91
CA TYR A 321 1.42 9.23 -13.27
C TYR A 321 1.11 10.34 -14.28
N HIS A 322 1.99 10.45 -15.28
CA HIS A 322 1.86 11.46 -16.31
C HIS A 322 0.62 11.21 -17.17
N GLY A 323 -0.32 12.15 -17.14
CA GLY A 323 -1.59 12.06 -17.86
C GLY A 323 -2.79 11.73 -16.97
N ASP A 324 -2.60 11.61 -15.65
CA ASP A 324 -3.70 11.63 -14.70
C ASP A 324 -4.55 12.90 -14.88
N ASP A 325 -5.87 12.73 -14.94
CA ASP A 325 -6.81 13.83 -14.70
C ASP A 325 -6.77 14.20 -13.20
N VAL A 326 -6.12 15.34 -12.92
CA VAL A 326 -5.90 15.87 -11.57
C VAL A 326 -7.13 16.58 -11.03
N HIS A 327 -7.99 17.14 -11.89
CA HIS A 327 -9.13 17.96 -11.50
C HIS A 327 -10.45 17.33 -11.98
N PRO A 328 -10.77 16.12 -11.50
CA PRO A 328 -11.88 15.39 -12.05
C PRO A 328 -13.21 16.08 -11.74
N PRO A 329 -14.16 16.09 -12.70
CA PRO A 329 -15.45 16.75 -12.52
C PRO A 329 -16.36 16.03 -11.51
N LYS A 330 -16.14 14.73 -11.30
CA LYS A 330 -16.89 13.89 -10.34
C LYS A 330 -15.94 12.91 -9.66
N ARG A 331 -16.12 12.74 -8.35
CA ARG A 331 -15.43 11.73 -7.55
C ARG A 331 -16.42 11.17 -6.55
N HIS A 332 -16.58 9.85 -6.52
CA HIS A 332 -17.27 9.19 -5.41
C HIS A 332 -16.23 8.92 -4.33
N VAL A 333 -16.48 9.41 -3.12
CA VAL A 333 -15.67 9.08 -1.95
C VAL A 333 -16.59 8.96 -0.76
N ASN A 334 -16.38 7.95 0.07
CA ASN A 334 -17.07 7.84 1.33
C ASN A 334 -16.52 8.88 2.30
N THR A 335 -17.37 9.38 3.19
CA THR A 335 -16.94 10.24 4.29
C THR A 335 -17.08 9.48 5.57
N GLU A 336 -15.99 9.38 6.31
CA GLU A 336 -15.98 8.73 7.62
C GLU A 336 -16.72 9.59 8.66
N ASP A 337 -17.39 8.92 9.60
CA ASP A 337 -18.02 9.61 10.72
C ASP A 337 -16.96 10.05 11.74
N MET A 338 -16.86 11.37 11.93
CA MET A 338 -15.92 11.99 12.87
C MET A 338 -16.52 12.27 14.25
N SER A 339 -17.81 11.96 14.50
CA SER A 339 -18.51 12.28 15.75
C SER A 339 -17.82 11.74 17.02
N GLY A 340 -17.13 10.61 16.91
CA GLY A 340 -16.36 9.99 17.99
C GLY A 340 -14.93 10.54 18.18
N HIS A 341 -14.57 11.66 17.56
CA HIS A 341 -13.26 12.28 17.71
C HIS A 341 -13.34 13.50 18.64
N ALA A 342 -12.32 13.70 19.46
CA ALA A 342 -12.06 15.01 20.04
C ALA A 342 -11.56 15.94 18.93
N SER A 343 -11.97 17.22 18.95
CA SER A 343 -11.71 18.15 17.84
C SER A 343 -11.39 19.56 18.31
N GLN A 344 -10.59 20.28 17.52
CA GLN A 344 -10.31 21.71 17.68
C GLN A 344 -10.05 22.36 16.32
N GLU A 345 -10.84 23.38 15.98
CA GLU A 345 -10.60 24.23 14.80
C GLU A 345 -9.39 25.15 15.03
N LEU A 346 -8.58 25.34 13.99
CA LEU A 346 -7.47 26.30 14.02
C LEU A 346 -8.04 27.73 13.91
N SER A 347 -7.74 28.57 14.88
CA SER A 347 -8.32 29.93 14.96
C SER A 347 -7.40 31.05 14.48
N ALA A 348 -6.12 30.75 14.27
CA ALA A 348 -5.09 31.74 13.92
C ALA A 348 -4.12 31.18 12.86
N PRO A 349 -3.45 32.03 12.05
CA PRO A 349 -2.49 31.60 11.03
C PRO A 349 -1.25 30.87 11.55
N SER A 350 -0.93 31.00 12.83
CA SER A 350 0.17 30.30 13.48
C SER A 350 -0.18 29.98 14.94
N GLY A 351 0.44 28.94 15.48
CA GLY A 351 0.29 28.58 16.88
C GLY A 351 0.61 27.12 17.16
N ASP A 352 0.33 26.74 18.41
CA ASP A 352 0.39 25.37 18.89
C ASP A 352 -1.01 24.96 19.36
N SER A 353 -1.49 23.81 18.88
CA SER A 353 -2.81 23.24 19.22
C SER A 353 -2.62 21.86 19.82
N ARG A 354 -3.48 21.49 20.77
CA ARG A 354 -3.45 20.17 21.41
C ARG A 354 -4.86 19.69 21.70
N VAL A 355 -5.18 18.49 21.20
CA VAL A 355 -6.47 17.84 21.38
C VAL A 355 -6.25 16.45 21.98
N CYS A 356 -7.04 16.10 22.99
CA CYS A 356 -6.94 14.81 23.66
C CYS A 356 -8.28 14.08 23.63
N HIS A 357 -8.24 12.77 23.36
CA HIS A 357 -9.39 11.86 23.47
C HIS A 357 -9.06 10.82 24.54
N GLY A 358 -9.60 11.03 25.75
CA GLY A 358 -9.11 10.34 26.95
C GLY A 358 -7.65 10.71 27.21
N ASP A 359 -6.81 9.70 27.43
CA ASP A 359 -5.39 9.88 27.76
C ASP A 359 -4.48 10.04 26.52
N PHE A 360 -5.01 9.86 25.32
CA PHE A 360 -4.25 10.03 24.07
C PHE A 360 -4.39 11.46 23.55
N CYS A 361 -3.26 12.10 23.26
CA CYS A 361 -3.23 13.49 22.79
C CYS A 361 -2.47 13.65 21.47
N CYS A 362 -3.01 14.51 20.63
CA CYS A 362 -2.40 14.98 19.39
C CYS A 362 -1.98 16.43 19.55
N SER A 363 -0.73 16.73 19.20
CA SER A 363 -0.15 18.08 19.27
C SER A 363 0.22 18.53 17.86
N LEU A 364 -0.10 19.78 17.55
CA LEU A 364 0.20 20.42 16.27
C LEU A 364 0.96 21.71 16.53
N SER A 365 2.08 21.90 15.85
CA SER A 365 2.76 23.20 15.75
C SER A 365 2.76 23.65 14.30
N TYR A 366 2.25 24.84 14.00
CA TYR A 366 2.02 25.26 12.63
C TYR A 366 2.19 26.77 12.39
N GLU A 367 2.48 27.11 11.14
CA GLU A 367 2.52 28.48 10.62
C GLU A 367 2.07 28.46 9.17
N THR A 368 1.23 29.42 8.79
CA THR A 368 0.66 29.54 7.45
C THR A 368 0.85 30.96 6.91
N SER A 369 0.91 31.11 5.59
CA SER A 369 0.89 32.44 4.95
C SER A 369 -0.47 33.14 5.09
N GLY A 370 -1.52 32.37 5.41
CA GLY A 370 -2.88 32.80 5.62
C GLY A 370 -3.77 31.57 5.79
N LEU A 371 -4.55 31.52 6.88
CA LEU A 371 -5.48 30.43 7.16
C LEU A 371 -6.79 30.70 6.42
N ASN A 372 -6.81 30.35 5.14
CA ASN A 372 -7.91 30.66 4.22
C ASN A 372 -9.02 29.60 4.23
N ASP A 373 -8.69 28.38 4.69
CA ASP A 373 -9.64 27.28 4.81
C ASP A 373 -9.77 26.83 6.27
N LYS A 374 -10.87 26.15 6.58
CA LYS A 374 -11.14 25.63 7.92
C LYS A 374 -10.40 24.33 8.16
N PHE A 375 -9.31 24.41 8.90
CA PHE A 375 -8.57 23.24 9.37
C PHE A 375 -9.02 22.85 10.77
N VAL A 376 -9.21 21.54 10.96
CA VAL A 376 -9.57 20.96 12.25
C VAL A 376 -8.52 19.91 12.63
N LEU A 377 -8.00 20.02 13.86
CA LEU A 377 -7.20 19.00 14.51
C LEU A 377 -8.13 18.03 15.24
N LEU A 378 -7.99 16.74 14.94
CA LEU A 378 -8.79 15.65 15.47
C LEU A 378 -7.88 14.64 16.18
N ALA A 379 -8.37 14.10 17.30
CA ALA A 379 -7.73 13.02 18.02
C ALA A 379 -8.76 11.93 18.36
N LYS A 380 -8.37 10.67 18.20
CA LYS A 380 -9.18 9.54 18.67
C LYS A 380 -8.30 8.42 19.21
N HIS A 381 -8.77 7.82 20.30
CA HIS A 381 -8.26 6.57 20.85
C HIS A 381 -9.44 5.67 21.15
N GLY A 382 -9.49 4.52 20.49
CA GLY A 382 -10.53 3.52 20.70
C GLY A 382 -10.88 2.78 19.42
N LEU A 383 -12.12 2.31 19.34
CA LEU A 383 -12.63 1.58 18.20
C LEU A 383 -13.15 2.52 17.11
N GLN A 384 -12.84 2.18 15.87
CA GLN A 384 -13.47 2.79 14.70
C GLN A 384 -14.17 1.70 13.92
N ARG A 385 -15.42 1.97 13.54
CA ARG A 385 -16.19 1.06 12.70
C ARG A 385 -15.65 1.13 11.28
N LEU A 386 -15.19 0.01 10.76
CA LEU A 386 -14.88 -0.17 9.34
C LEU A 386 -15.90 -1.11 8.72
N ALA A 387 -16.60 -0.60 7.70
CA ALA A 387 -17.79 -1.26 7.17
C ALA A 387 -18.80 -1.63 8.28
N ASN A 388 -19.77 -2.50 8.00
CA ASN A 388 -20.83 -2.80 8.97
C ASN A 388 -20.49 -3.92 9.97
N TYR A 389 -19.35 -4.60 9.82
CA TYR A 389 -19.08 -5.88 10.49
C TYR A 389 -17.75 -5.93 11.27
N MET A 390 -16.98 -4.84 11.33
CA MET A 390 -15.71 -4.81 12.06
C MET A 390 -15.45 -3.48 12.75
N ASP A 391 -14.95 -3.56 13.98
CA ASP A 391 -14.44 -2.43 14.74
C ASP A 391 -12.94 -2.63 14.97
N PHE A 392 -12.11 -1.77 14.39
CA PHE A 392 -10.65 -1.86 14.53
C PHE A 392 -10.13 -0.88 15.59
N GLY A 393 -9.19 -1.34 16.44
CA GLY A 393 -8.63 -0.54 17.53
C GLY A 393 -7.53 0.40 17.06
N LEU A 394 -7.63 1.70 17.32
CA LEU A 394 -6.64 2.65 16.83
C LEU A 394 -6.41 3.86 17.75
N GLN A 395 -5.26 4.48 17.54
CA GLN A 395 -4.95 5.84 17.98
C GLN A 395 -4.65 6.69 16.74
N VAL A 396 -5.26 7.86 16.59
CA VAL A 396 -5.09 8.68 15.39
C VAL A 396 -5.07 10.17 15.68
N CYS A 397 -4.13 10.85 15.04
CA CYS A 397 -4.07 12.30 14.91
C CYS A 397 -4.36 12.69 13.46
N ILE A 398 -5.30 13.60 13.25
CA ILE A 398 -5.67 14.10 11.92
C ILE A 398 -5.70 15.62 11.96
N LEU A 399 -5.00 16.27 11.04
CA LEU A 399 -5.25 17.65 10.66
C LEU A 399 -5.83 17.62 9.25
N ALA A 400 -7.03 18.15 9.05
CA ALA A 400 -7.65 18.16 7.72
C ALA A 400 -8.46 19.43 7.50
N VAL A 401 -8.55 19.85 6.23
CA VAL A 401 -9.58 20.79 5.80
C VAL A 401 -10.94 20.08 5.80
N CYS A 402 -11.94 20.66 6.45
CA CYS A 402 -13.27 20.05 6.49
C CYS A 402 -14.38 21.09 6.67
N ASN A 403 -15.60 20.71 6.27
CA ASN A 403 -16.81 21.48 6.54
C ASN A 403 -17.55 20.91 7.74
N SER A 404 -17.77 21.73 8.76
CA SER A 404 -18.57 21.39 9.93
C SER A 404 -19.97 22.01 9.86
N THR A 405 -20.93 21.40 10.56
CA THR A 405 -22.27 21.96 10.82
C THR A 405 -22.48 22.12 12.33
N ASP A 406 -23.58 22.75 12.76
CA ASP A 406 -23.89 22.95 14.19
C ASP A 406 -23.96 21.64 15.00
N HIS A 407 -24.17 20.50 14.34
CA HIS A 407 -24.33 19.19 14.98
C HIS A 407 -23.23 18.18 14.66
N GLU A 408 -22.45 18.38 13.60
CA GLU A 408 -21.46 17.42 13.10
C GLU A 408 -20.15 18.13 12.76
N VAL A 409 -19.07 17.73 13.43
CA VAL A 409 -17.71 18.17 13.12
C VAL A 409 -17.22 17.42 11.88
N CYS A 410 -16.65 18.14 10.91
CA CYS A 410 -16.10 17.56 9.68
C CYS A 410 -17.07 16.63 8.94
N LYS A 411 -18.29 17.11 8.67
CA LYS A 411 -19.31 16.40 7.89
C LYS A 411 -18.86 16.06 6.46
N SER A 412 -18.02 16.90 5.86
CA SER A 412 -17.45 16.63 4.54
C SER A 412 -16.03 17.16 4.42
N PHE A 413 -15.25 16.53 3.54
CA PHE A 413 -13.85 16.87 3.29
C PHE A 413 -13.69 17.37 1.86
N PRO A 414 -13.40 18.66 1.66
CA PRO A 414 -13.01 19.18 0.36
C PRO A 414 -11.77 18.47 -0.18
N THR A 415 -11.61 18.41 -1.51
CA THR A 415 -10.37 17.93 -2.14
C THR A 415 -9.42 19.06 -2.50
N LYS A 416 -9.74 20.30 -2.13
CA LYS A 416 -8.89 21.48 -2.39
C LYS A 416 -8.78 22.32 -1.13
N SER A 417 -7.59 22.87 -0.94
CA SER A 417 -7.24 23.89 0.02
C SER A 417 -6.41 24.99 -0.68
N SER A 418 -6.58 26.21 -0.19
CA SER A 418 -5.81 27.39 -0.56
C SER A 418 -4.80 27.81 0.52
N THR A 419 -4.82 27.15 1.68
CA THR A 419 -3.92 27.36 2.81
C THR A 419 -2.59 26.67 2.55
N LYS A 420 -1.51 27.41 2.75
CA LYS A 420 -0.14 26.91 2.62
C LYS A 420 0.56 27.01 3.97
N PHE A 421 1.23 25.94 4.37
CA PHE A 421 1.91 25.85 5.65
C PHE A 421 3.42 26.08 5.45
N SER A 422 3.97 27.15 6.03
CA SER A 422 5.43 27.33 6.11
C SER A 422 6.05 26.46 7.20
N LYS A 423 5.24 26.09 8.22
CA LYS A 423 5.58 25.11 9.26
C LYS A 423 4.37 24.23 9.51
N LEU A 424 4.59 22.92 9.55
CA LEU A 424 3.59 21.96 10.00
C LEU A 424 4.31 20.80 10.70
N GLN A 425 3.96 20.57 11.96
CA GLN A 425 4.47 19.45 12.74
C GLN A 425 3.31 18.83 13.54
N LEU A 426 2.89 17.63 13.13
CA LEU A 426 1.85 16.85 13.79
C LEU A 426 2.50 15.71 14.59
N THR A 427 2.24 15.67 15.90
CA THR A 427 2.86 14.71 16.83
C THR A 427 1.80 13.99 17.65
N GLY A 428 1.99 12.68 17.83
CA GLY A 428 1.23 11.85 18.77
C GLY A 428 2.15 10.95 19.58
N GLU A 429 1.75 10.66 20.81
CA GLU A 429 2.41 9.67 21.67
C GLU A 429 1.58 8.38 21.63
N PHE A 430 2.07 7.40 20.87
CA PHE A 430 1.35 6.16 20.58
C PHE A 430 1.75 5.05 21.54
N THR A 431 0.85 4.10 21.76
CA THR A 431 1.10 2.94 22.63
C THR A 431 1.80 1.76 21.92
N THR A 432 1.94 1.87 20.60
CA THR A 432 2.51 0.85 19.72
C THR A 432 3.46 1.50 18.72
N SER A 433 4.40 0.71 18.18
CA SER A 433 5.27 1.12 17.09
C SER A 433 4.61 0.99 15.71
N ALA A 434 3.44 0.34 15.61
CA ALA A 434 2.66 0.15 14.39
C ALA A 434 2.00 1.47 13.92
N VAL A 435 2.82 2.47 13.59
CA VAL A 435 2.42 3.85 13.26
C VAL A 435 2.66 4.16 11.78
N PHE A 436 1.65 4.75 11.15
CA PHE A 436 1.53 4.93 9.71
C PHE A 436 1.25 6.41 9.38
N PRO A 437 2.13 7.09 8.63
CA PRO A 437 1.98 8.49 8.27
C PRO A 437 1.34 8.71 6.90
N ILE A 438 0.47 9.71 6.80
CA ILE A 438 -0.18 10.17 5.57
C ILE A 438 -0.05 11.70 5.51
N LEU A 439 0.45 12.21 4.38
CA LEU A 439 0.41 13.64 4.04
C LEU A 439 -0.10 13.76 2.61
N ALA A 440 -1.16 14.54 2.44
CA ALA A 440 -1.79 14.72 1.16
C ALA A 440 -1.95 16.20 0.82
N SER A 441 -1.72 16.49 -0.45
CA SER A 441 -1.96 17.79 -1.07
C SER A 441 -3.33 17.81 -1.76
N ASN A 442 -3.61 18.90 -2.46
CA ASN A 442 -4.80 19.04 -3.27
C ASN A 442 -5.04 17.84 -4.20
N GLU A 443 -6.33 17.58 -4.40
CA GLU A 443 -6.89 16.51 -5.20
C GLU A 443 -6.54 15.10 -4.72
N LEU A 444 -6.22 14.98 -3.42
CA LEU A 444 -5.75 13.76 -2.76
C LEU A 444 -4.41 13.25 -3.33
N ALA A 445 -3.62 14.15 -3.93
CA ALA A 445 -2.26 13.83 -4.34
C ALA A 445 -1.41 13.49 -3.12
N LEU A 446 -0.54 12.49 -3.26
CA LEU A 446 0.50 12.22 -2.27
C LEU A 446 1.49 13.38 -2.30
N THR A 447 1.70 14.05 -1.17
CA THR A 447 2.71 15.10 -1.08
C THR A 447 4.09 14.51 -1.32
N PRO A 448 4.90 15.06 -2.25
CA PRO A 448 6.22 14.51 -2.58
C PRO A 448 7.07 14.24 -1.35
N LYS A 449 7.65 13.04 -1.26
CA LYS A 449 8.35 12.58 -0.05
C LYS A 449 9.58 13.44 0.31
N SER A 450 10.10 14.20 -0.63
CA SER A 450 11.17 15.18 -0.43
C SER A 450 10.74 16.42 0.38
N MET A 451 9.44 16.68 0.49
CA MET A 451 8.85 17.85 1.17
C MET A 451 8.49 17.58 2.63
N TRP A 452 8.67 16.37 3.14
CA TRP A 452 8.27 16.05 4.51
C TRP A 452 9.05 14.85 5.07
N ARG A 453 9.08 14.74 6.39
CA ARG A 453 9.70 13.64 7.10
C ARG A 453 8.76 13.07 8.16
N PHE A 454 8.94 11.79 8.44
CA PHE A 454 8.25 11.09 9.50
C PHE A 454 9.29 10.38 10.35
N GLU A 455 9.23 10.63 11.66
CA GLU A 455 10.17 10.11 12.63
C GLU A 455 9.39 9.51 13.79
N SER A 456 9.92 8.44 14.37
CA SER A 456 9.37 7.83 15.57
C SER A 456 10.51 7.57 16.54
N THR A 457 10.31 7.97 17.79
CA THR A 457 11.29 7.77 18.87
C THR A 457 11.13 6.38 19.50
N ALA A 458 12.11 5.97 20.31
CA ALA A 458 12.04 4.72 21.07
C ALA A 458 10.86 4.66 22.06
N ASN A 459 10.30 5.81 22.44
CA ASN A 459 9.15 5.92 23.33
C ASN A 459 7.82 6.05 22.54
N ASN A 460 7.79 5.64 21.27
CA ASN A 460 6.61 5.70 20.40
C ASN A 460 5.99 7.10 20.24
N VAL A 461 6.78 8.16 20.46
CA VAL A 461 6.42 9.50 20.01
C VAL A 461 6.72 9.58 18.53
N SER A 462 5.68 9.76 17.73
CA SER A 462 5.78 9.84 16.27
C SER A 462 5.39 11.23 15.77
N THR A 463 6.21 11.78 14.89
CA THR A 463 6.08 13.15 14.40
C THR A 463 6.17 13.18 12.88
N LEU A 464 5.15 13.76 12.26
CA LEU A 464 5.13 14.15 10.85
C LEU A 464 5.49 15.63 10.75
N THR A 465 6.53 15.96 9.98
CA THR A 465 7.01 17.33 9.81
C THR A 465 7.10 17.69 8.32
N LEU A 466 6.48 18.81 7.94
CA LEU A 466 6.67 19.43 6.63
C LEU A 466 8.03 20.15 6.57
N ASP A 467 8.75 19.99 5.47
CA ASP A 467 10.01 20.67 5.19
C ASP A 467 9.74 22.15 4.89
N GLN A 468 10.39 23.04 5.63
CA GLN A 468 10.13 24.48 5.57
C GLN A 468 10.64 25.15 4.30
N GLU A 469 11.58 24.53 3.58
CA GLU A 469 12.11 25.09 2.33
C GLU A 469 11.36 24.53 1.13
N LYS A 470 11.15 23.21 1.11
CA LYS A 470 10.58 22.49 -0.03
C LYS A 470 9.07 22.38 0.00
N GLY A 471 8.48 22.29 1.18
CA GLY A 471 7.04 22.05 1.35
C GLY A 471 6.21 23.31 1.57
N LYS A 472 6.84 24.47 1.85
CA LYS A 472 6.14 25.70 2.26
C LYS A 472 5.09 26.23 1.28
N ASP A 473 5.28 25.94 -0.01
CA ASP A 473 4.43 26.44 -1.08
C ASP A 473 3.34 25.44 -1.50
N GLU A 474 3.37 24.24 -0.92
CA GLU A 474 2.47 23.14 -1.22
C GLU A 474 1.12 23.33 -0.50
N PRO A 475 -0.02 23.27 -1.20
CA PRO A 475 -1.34 23.32 -0.57
C PRO A 475 -1.64 21.98 0.09
N ILE A 476 -1.37 21.91 1.40
CA ILE A 476 -1.65 20.73 2.21
C ILE A 476 -3.15 20.60 2.43
N LEU A 477 -3.70 19.44 2.09
CA LEU A 477 -5.10 19.11 2.31
C LEU A 477 -5.30 18.48 3.69
N GLN A 478 -4.39 17.58 4.06
CA GLN A 478 -4.47 16.85 5.31
C GLN A 478 -3.12 16.23 5.70
N ALA A 479 -2.92 16.10 7.00
CA ALA A 479 -1.86 15.31 7.62
C ALA A 479 -2.50 14.35 8.62
N MET A 480 -2.15 13.07 8.54
CA MET A 480 -2.67 12.04 9.43
C MET A 480 -1.54 11.13 9.89
N VAL A 481 -1.56 10.81 11.18
CA VAL A 481 -0.67 9.80 11.77
C VAL A 481 -1.57 8.87 12.59
N TYR A 482 -1.65 7.62 12.18
CA TYR A 482 -2.46 6.62 12.86
C TYR A 482 -1.63 5.43 13.33
N ALA A 483 -2.05 4.83 14.42
CA ALA A 483 -1.45 3.62 14.97
C ALA A 483 -2.51 2.53 15.13
N ARG A 484 -2.14 1.30 14.82
CA ARG A 484 -3.02 0.12 14.90
C ARG A 484 -2.80 -0.63 16.20
N LEU A 485 -3.86 -0.76 16.99
CA LEU A 485 -3.93 -1.57 18.21
C LEU A 485 -4.57 -2.91 17.85
N TYR A 486 -3.82 -3.78 17.17
CA TYR A 486 -4.33 -5.01 16.58
C TYR A 486 -5.03 -5.92 17.61
N GLU A 487 -4.54 -5.93 18.85
CA GLU A 487 -5.10 -6.69 19.97
C GLU A 487 -6.51 -6.25 20.39
N ASN A 488 -6.93 -5.04 19.99
CA ASN A 488 -8.22 -4.46 20.32
C ASN A 488 -9.27 -4.64 19.22
N ASP A 489 -8.91 -5.24 18.09
CA ASP A 489 -9.84 -5.45 16.98
C ASP A 489 -11.00 -6.38 17.38
N ARG A 490 -12.20 -6.07 16.88
CA ARG A 490 -13.44 -6.81 17.17
C ARG A 490 -14.23 -7.05 15.89
N PHE A 491 -14.61 -8.29 15.66
CA PHE A 491 -15.63 -8.62 14.67
C PHE A 491 -17.01 -8.36 15.28
N VAL A 492 -17.84 -7.63 14.54
CA VAL A 492 -19.21 -7.30 14.94
C VAL A 492 -20.11 -8.27 14.19
N HIS A 493 -20.62 -9.26 14.91
CA HIS A 493 -21.54 -10.27 14.39
C HIS A 493 -22.99 -9.78 14.38
#